data_AF-A0A0B1SPG3-F1
#
_entry.id   AF-A0A0B1SPG3-F1
#
_cell.length_a   1.000
_cell.length_b   1.000
_cell.length_c   1.000
_cell.angle_alpha   90.00
_cell.angle_beta   90.00
_cell.angle_gamma   90.00
#
_symmetry.space_group_name_H-M   'P 1'
#
loop_
_entity.id
_entity.type
_entity.pdbx_description
1 polymer ?
#
loop_
_entity_poly.entity_id
_entity_poly.type
_entity_poly.pdbx_seq_one_letter_code
_entity_poly.pdbx_strand_id
1 'polypeptide(L)'
;MKIPFQILQKLNDEGVELIWAADKGSIAFTSVLSSSSDLAKFIGEVVEAFASNNIHITHLETRQNKSEKELQHPHAKTRLEFSKWTNKWAKKYEDDDYQPLYFVAQSIQDALYKLREYALSMVRPFAVIYDPFTRSVETIRTISDLEPAFSRFRMEFSSTTYALDKLNINTSK
;
A
#
# COMPACT_ATOMS: atom_id res chain seq x y z
N MET A 1 -19.33 -23.97 15.19
CA MET A 1 -19.45 -23.94 13.71
C MET A 1 -18.26 -23.13 13.20
N LYS A 2 -17.20 -23.80 12.76
CA LYS A 2 -15.93 -23.18 12.34
C LYS A 2 -16.07 -22.72 10.89
N ILE A 3 -15.93 -21.43 10.66
CA ILE A 3 -15.87 -20.86 9.31
C ILE A 3 -14.60 -21.43 8.63
N PRO A 4 -14.69 -22.04 7.44
CA PRO A 4 -13.56 -22.74 6.84
C PRO A 4 -12.42 -21.79 6.45
N PHE A 5 -11.20 -22.32 6.58
CA PHE A 5 -9.89 -21.76 6.27
C PHE A 5 -9.68 -21.28 4.80
N GLN A 6 -10.71 -21.35 3.95
CA GLN A 6 -10.66 -20.98 2.53
C GLN A 6 -10.54 -19.46 2.28
N ILE A 7 -10.80 -18.61 3.29
CA ILE A 7 -10.63 -17.14 3.14
C ILE A 7 -9.14 -16.74 3.23
N LEU A 8 -8.28 -17.56 3.84
CA LEU A 8 -6.84 -17.25 3.95
C LEU A 8 -6.07 -17.48 2.65
N GLN A 9 -6.65 -18.20 1.68
CA GLN A 9 -6.16 -18.29 0.31
C GLN A 9 -6.66 -17.15 -0.59
N LYS A 10 -7.51 -16.28 -0.04
CA LYS A 10 -7.98 -14.99 -0.61
C LYS A 10 -7.37 -13.80 0.12
N LEU A 11 -6.20 -13.97 0.76
CA LEU A 11 -5.31 -12.84 1.03
C LEU A 11 -4.70 -12.50 -0.33
N ASN A 12 -5.48 -11.70 -1.05
CA ASN A 12 -5.33 -11.37 -2.45
C ASN A 12 -3.95 -10.79 -2.79
N ASP A 13 -3.25 -11.49 -3.69
CA ASP A 13 -2.40 -10.90 -4.72
C ASP A 13 -3.22 -10.02 -5.71
N GLU A 14 -4.54 -9.88 -5.52
CA GLU A 14 -5.42 -8.89 -6.17
C GLU A 14 -5.35 -7.49 -5.51
N GLY A 15 -4.24 -7.15 -4.86
CA GLY A 15 -3.98 -5.79 -4.39
C GLY A 15 -3.67 -4.88 -5.57
N VAL A 16 -4.66 -4.17 -6.08
CA VAL A 16 -4.40 -3.03 -6.97
C VAL A 16 -3.88 -1.88 -6.11
N GLU A 17 -2.55 -1.76 -5.96
CA GLU A 17 -1.94 -0.56 -5.39
C GLU A 17 -1.83 0.53 -6.46
N LEU A 18 -2.79 1.46 -6.45
CA LEU A 18 -2.72 2.69 -7.23
C LEU A 18 -1.78 3.69 -6.56
N ILE A 19 -0.49 3.61 -6.87
CA ILE A 19 0.46 4.69 -6.57
C ILE A 19 0.37 5.69 -7.71
N TRP A 20 -0.37 6.78 -7.51
CA TRP A 20 -0.48 7.85 -8.50
C TRP A 20 0.65 8.86 -8.28
N ALA A 21 1.39 9.12 -9.35
CA ALA A 21 2.20 10.32 -9.46
C ALA A 21 1.76 11.03 -10.73
N ALA A 22 1.10 12.17 -10.57
CA ALA A 22 0.81 13.08 -11.68
C ALA A 22 2.00 14.02 -11.85
N ASP A 23 2.58 14.06 -13.05
CA ASP A 23 3.45 15.13 -13.52
C ASP A 23 2.97 15.56 -14.91
N LYS A 24 2.71 16.87 -15.08
CA LYS A 24 2.43 17.51 -16.38
C LYS A 24 1.49 16.74 -17.33
N GLY A 25 0.37 16.22 -16.82
CA GLY A 25 -0.67 15.59 -17.63
C GLY A 25 -0.48 14.10 -17.95
N SER A 26 0.53 13.44 -17.35
CA SER A 26 0.69 11.98 -17.42
C SER A 26 0.44 11.33 -16.05
N ILE A 27 -0.19 10.16 -16.06
CA ILE A 27 -0.47 9.35 -14.86
C ILE A 27 0.41 8.11 -14.93
N ALA A 28 1.34 7.98 -13.98
CA ALA A 28 1.99 6.70 -13.71
C ALA A 28 1.14 5.91 -12.71
N PHE A 29 0.83 4.66 -13.03
CA PHE A 29 0.18 3.72 -12.12
C PHE A 29 0.75 2.31 -12.32
N THR A 30 0.69 1.49 -11.29
CA THR A 30 1.11 0.09 -11.32
C THR A 30 -0.12 -0.81 -11.21
N SER A 31 -0.16 -1.88 -12.01
CA SER A 31 -1.23 -2.87 -11.97
C SER A 31 -0.63 -4.26 -11.83
N VAL A 32 -1.11 -5.04 -10.86
CA VAL A 32 -0.73 -6.43 -10.67
C VAL A 32 -1.87 -7.29 -11.18
N LEU A 33 -1.59 -8.15 -12.17
CA LEU A 33 -2.58 -8.95 -12.86
C LEU A 33 -2.26 -10.44 -12.68
N SER A 34 -3.23 -11.22 -12.21
CA SER A 34 -3.15 -12.68 -12.16
C SER A 34 -4.06 -13.28 -13.23
N SER A 35 -3.52 -14.14 -14.10
CA SER A 35 -4.32 -14.87 -15.10
C SER A 35 -4.31 -16.38 -14.84
N SER A 36 -5.46 -17.02 -15.04
CA SER A 36 -5.60 -18.48 -15.07
C SER A 36 -5.43 -19.06 -16.49
N SER A 37 -5.29 -18.21 -17.50
CA SER A 37 -5.07 -18.57 -18.91
C SER A 37 -3.59 -18.51 -19.31
N ASP A 38 -3.27 -18.84 -20.56
CA ASP A 38 -1.91 -18.70 -21.10
C ASP A 38 -1.42 -17.25 -20.96
N LEU A 39 -0.38 -17.08 -20.14
CA LEU A 39 0.19 -15.79 -19.80
C LEU A 39 0.65 -15.00 -21.04
N ALA A 40 1.21 -15.66 -22.05
CA ALA A 40 1.74 -14.98 -23.22
C ALA A 40 0.61 -14.34 -24.05
N LYS A 41 -0.50 -15.07 -24.21
CA LYS A 41 -1.68 -14.58 -24.93
C LYS A 41 -2.36 -13.44 -24.17
N PHE A 42 -2.55 -13.60 -22.86
CA PHE A 42 -3.15 -12.58 -22.01
C PHE A 42 -2.35 -11.27 -22.01
N ILE A 43 -1.03 -11.36 -21.86
CA ILE A 43 -0.15 -10.18 -21.88
C ILE A 43 -0.21 -9.48 -23.26
N GLY A 44 -0.25 -10.25 -24.36
CA GLY A 44 -0.44 -9.70 -25.70
C GLY A 44 -1.72 -8.87 -25.81
N GLU A 45 -2.86 -9.43 -25.39
CA GLU A 45 -4.16 -8.74 -25.41
C GLU A 45 -4.15 -7.46 -24.55
N VAL A 46 -3.50 -7.49 -23.37
CA VAL A 46 -3.38 -6.31 -22.50
C VAL A 46 -2.51 -5.21 -23.13
N VAL A 47 -1.36 -5.57 -23.69
CA VAL A 47 -0.46 -4.61 -24.34
C VAL A 47 -1.15 -3.94 -25.53
N GLU A 48 -1.87 -4.71 -26.36
CA GLU A 48 -2.64 -4.18 -27.48
C GLU A 48 -3.80 -3.27 -27.03
N ALA A 49 -4.54 -3.69 -25.99
CA ALA A 49 -5.61 -2.89 -25.42
C ALA A 49 -5.09 -1.57 -24.84
N PHE A 50 -3.93 -1.58 -24.19
CA PHE A 50 -3.35 -0.38 -23.60
C PHE A 50 -2.81 0.57 -24.67
N ALA A 51 -2.13 0.03 -25.68
CA ALA A 51 -1.65 0.81 -26.82
C ALA A 51 -2.81 1.49 -27.57
N SER A 52 -3.93 0.79 -27.79
CA SER A 52 -5.12 1.36 -28.46
C SER A 52 -5.81 2.46 -27.65
N ASN A 53 -5.60 2.51 -26.33
CA ASN A 53 -6.11 3.55 -25.44
C ASN A 53 -5.05 4.61 -25.09
N ASN A 54 -3.95 4.67 -25.85
CA ASN A 54 -2.85 5.62 -25.63
C ASN A 54 -2.19 5.52 -24.24
N ILE A 55 -2.23 4.33 -23.64
CA ILE A 55 -1.54 4.00 -22.40
C ILE A 55 -0.16 3.44 -22.77
N HIS A 56 0.90 4.06 -22.28
CA HIS A 56 2.28 3.62 -22.55
C HIS A 56 2.79 2.76 -21.39
N ILE A 57 3.03 1.48 -21.66
CA ILE A 57 3.64 0.57 -20.70
C ILE A 57 5.15 0.84 -20.68
N THR A 58 5.63 1.39 -19.57
CA THR A 58 7.07 1.71 -19.39
C THR A 58 7.86 0.55 -18.81
N HIS A 59 7.21 -0.31 -18.03
CA HIS A 59 7.81 -1.47 -17.39
C HIS A 59 6.77 -2.58 -17.27
N LEU A 60 7.16 -3.81 -17.63
CA LEU A 60 6.36 -5.01 -17.47
C LEU A 60 7.22 -6.09 -16.83
N GLU A 61 6.82 -6.55 -15.66
CA GLU A 61 7.44 -7.68 -14.98
C GLU A 61 6.46 -8.85 -14.97
N THR A 62 6.96 -10.07 -15.20
CA THR A 62 6.18 -11.29 -15.01
C THR A 62 6.85 -12.12 -13.92
N ARG A 63 6.03 -12.69 -13.04
CA ARG A 63 6.51 -13.64 -12.02
C ARG A 63 5.97 -15.01 -12.37
N GLN A 64 6.85 -16.01 -12.45
CA GLN A 64 6.38 -17.40 -12.60
C GLN A 64 5.60 -17.78 -11.34
N ASN A 65 4.42 -18.36 -11.54
CA ASN A 65 3.66 -18.93 -10.45
C ASN A 65 4.45 -20.14 -9.95
N LYS A 66 5.14 -19.97 -8.82
CA LYS A 66 5.90 -21.03 -8.19
C LYS A 66 4.90 -22.09 -7.72
N SER A 67 5.05 -23.32 -8.22
CA SER A 67 4.12 -24.42 -7.98
C SER A 67 3.78 -24.52 -6.49
N GLU A 68 2.55 -24.94 -6.13
CA GLU A 68 2.10 -25.06 -4.73
C GLU A 68 3.04 -25.89 -3.82
N LYS A 69 3.95 -26.69 -4.40
CA LYS A 69 5.03 -27.37 -3.68
C LYS A 69 6.02 -26.40 -3.02
N GLU A 70 6.17 -25.18 -3.52
CA GLU A 70 7.02 -24.14 -2.93
C GLU A 70 6.32 -23.37 -1.79
N LEU A 71 4.99 -23.34 -1.75
CA LEU A 71 4.25 -22.95 -0.53
C LEU A 71 4.41 -23.99 0.59
N GLN A 72 4.89 -25.20 0.24
CA GLN A 72 5.29 -26.27 1.15
C GLN A 72 6.83 -26.39 1.27
N HIS A 73 7.62 -25.39 0.85
CA HIS A 73 9.07 -25.45 1.04
C HIS A 73 9.38 -25.57 2.55
N PRO A 74 10.17 -26.56 2.98
CA PRO A 74 10.48 -26.80 4.39
C PRO A 74 11.37 -25.71 5.02
N HIS A 75 11.65 -24.61 4.32
CA HIS A 75 12.41 -23.47 4.85
C HIS A 75 11.54 -22.26 5.19
N ALA A 76 10.31 -22.13 4.66
CA ALA A 76 9.36 -21.08 5.04
C ALA A 76 8.58 -21.44 6.32
N LYS A 77 9.29 -21.78 7.41
CA LYS A 77 8.72 -22.54 8.53
C LYS A 77 8.00 -21.71 9.60
N THR A 78 8.16 -20.39 9.63
CA THR A 78 7.59 -19.60 10.74
C THR A 78 6.84 -18.38 10.23
N ARG A 79 5.51 -18.38 10.40
CA ARG A 79 4.68 -17.19 10.26
C ARG A 79 4.35 -16.68 11.66
N LEU A 80 4.69 -15.42 11.93
CA LEU A 80 4.39 -14.76 13.19
C LEU A 80 3.40 -13.63 12.95
N GLU A 81 2.59 -13.35 13.97
CA GLU A 81 1.83 -12.10 14.04
C GLU A 81 2.74 -10.90 13.84
N PHE A 82 2.28 -9.92 13.04
CA PHE A 82 3.05 -8.72 12.70
C PHE A 82 3.56 -7.95 13.93
N SER A 83 2.81 -7.97 15.03
CA SER A 83 3.22 -7.35 16.30
C SER A 83 4.52 -7.92 16.88
N LYS A 84 4.89 -9.16 16.53
CA LYS A 84 6.12 -9.81 17.01
C LYS A 84 7.38 -9.33 16.26
N TRP A 85 7.23 -8.55 15.19
CA TRP A 85 8.36 -8.02 14.42
C TRP A 85 9.26 -7.13 15.27
N THR A 86 8.70 -6.34 16.19
CA THR A 86 9.41 -5.40 17.07
C THR A 86 10.48 -6.04 17.97
N ASN A 87 10.41 -7.35 18.21
CA ASN A 87 11.40 -8.10 19.00
C ASN A 87 12.39 -8.89 18.16
N LYS A 88 12.25 -8.88 16.82
CA LYS A 88 12.92 -9.82 15.92
C LYS A 88 13.48 -9.19 14.64
N TRP A 89 13.25 -7.90 14.43
CA TRP A 89 13.72 -7.12 13.28
C TRP A 89 15.25 -7.06 13.12
N ALA A 90 16.02 -7.27 14.20
CA ALA A 90 17.49 -7.24 14.18
C ALA A 90 18.15 -8.52 13.60
N LYS A 91 17.36 -9.50 13.13
CA LYS A 91 17.92 -10.72 12.53
C LYS A 91 18.39 -10.43 11.10
N LYS A 92 19.65 -10.75 10.81
CA LYS A 92 20.20 -10.73 9.44
C LYS A 92 19.36 -11.63 8.53
N TYR A 93 19.05 -11.14 7.34
CA TYR A 93 18.41 -11.91 6.29
C TYR A 93 19.33 -12.00 5.07
N GLU A 94 19.24 -13.11 4.35
CA GLU A 94 19.91 -13.34 3.07
C GLU A 94 18.85 -13.19 1.96
N ASP A 95 19.21 -12.59 0.84
CA ASP A 95 18.32 -12.33 -0.30
C ASP A 95 18.41 -13.38 -1.42
N ASP A 96 19.30 -14.36 -1.26
CA ASP A 96 19.56 -15.43 -2.23
C ASP A 96 18.42 -16.48 -2.33
N ASP A 97 17.57 -16.63 -1.30
CA ASP A 97 16.46 -17.60 -1.28
C ASP A 97 15.28 -17.13 -0.38
N TYR A 98 14.27 -18.00 -0.22
CA TYR A 98 13.13 -17.81 0.67
C TYR A 98 13.52 -17.41 2.08
N GLN A 99 12.74 -16.49 2.63
CA GLN A 99 12.95 -16.03 4.00
C GLN A 99 12.53 -17.12 4.99
N PRO A 100 13.34 -17.40 6.03
CA PRO A 100 12.98 -18.39 7.05
C PRO A 100 11.83 -17.93 7.97
N LEU A 101 11.45 -16.66 7.88
CA LEU A 101 10.48 -16.00 8.74
C LEU A 101 9.65 -14.98 7.97
N TYR A 102 8.34 -15.05 8.15
CA TYR A 102 7.41 -14.06 7.64
C TYR A 102 6.55 -13.48 8.76
N PHE A 103 6.18 -12.22 8.62
CA PHE A 103 5.25 -11.53 9.50
C PHE A 103 3.92 -11.34 8.78
N VAL A 104 2.82 -11.68 9.44
CA VAL A 104 1.48 -11.63 8.87
C VAL A 104 0.66 -10.62 9.64
N ALA A 105 0.10 -9.65 8.92
CA ALA A 105 -0.90 -8.73 9.44
C ALA A 105 -2.30 -9.18 9.01
N GLN A 106 -3.33 -8.74 9.73
CA GLN A 106 -4.72 -9.07 9.40
C GLN A 106 -5.22 -8.29 8.18
N SER A 107 -4.68 -7.08 7.97
CA SER A 107 -4.93 -6.21 6.83
C SER A 107 -3.82 -5.16 6.70
N ILE A 108 -3.81 -4.41 5.61
CA ILE A 108 -2.92 -3.26 5.44
C ILE A 108 -3.19 -2.21 6.54
N GLN A 109 -4.46 -1.96 6.87
CA GLN A 109 -4.84 -1.02 7.93
C GLN A 109 -4.33 -1.47 9.31
N ASP A 110 -4.42 -2.77 9.61
CA ASP A 110 -3.86 -3.35 10.84
C ASP A 110 -2.33 -3.19 10.89
N ALA A 111 -1.64 -3.43 9.77
CA ALA A 111 -0.20 -3.22 9.66
C ALA A 111 0.19 -1.75 9.87
N LEU A 112 -0.50 -0.82 9.21
CA LEU A 112 -0.26 0.63 9.32
C LEU A 112 -0.52 1.12 10.75
N TYR A 113 -1.58 0.64 11.40
CA TYR A 113 -1.87 0.96 12.79
C TYR A 113 -0.75 0.47 13.71
N LYS A 114 -0.35 -0.81 13.62
CA LYS A 114 0.75 -1.38 14.41
C LYS A 114 2.08 -0.67 14.16
N LEU A 115 2.36 -0.28 12.91
CA LEU A 115 3.55 0.49 12.55
C LEU A 115 3.53 1.90 13.16
N ARG A 116 2.37 2.56 13.16
CA ARG A 116 2.19 3.88 13.79
C ARG A 116 2.43 3.81 15.29
N GLU A 117 1.84 2.83 15.98
CA GLU A 117 2.05 2.62 17.42
C GLU A 117 3.54 2.38 17.74
N TYR A 118 4.20 1.53 16.95
CA TYR A 118 5.64 1.30 17.09
C TYR A 118 6.46 2.58 16.85
N ALA A 119 6.15 3.34 15.80
CA ALA A 119 6.82 4.61 15.52
C ALA A 119 6.61 5.60 16.67
N LEU A 120 5.45 5.64 17.32
CA LEU A 120 5.22 6.49 18.51
C LEU A 120 6.07 6.07 19.71
N SER A 121 6.40 4.78 19.86
CA SER A 121 7.29 4.31 20.94
C SER A 121 8.76 4.75 20.78
N MET A 122 9.18 5.20 19.60
CA MET A 122 10.55 5.64 19.35
C MET A 122 10.84 6.99 20.01
N VAL A 123 11.89 7.04 20.83
CA VAL A 123 12.36 8.29 21.46
C VAL A 123 12.94 9.22 20.39
N ARG A 124 12.29 10.36 20.17
CA ARG A 124 12.79 11.44 19.29
C ARG A 124 12.37 12.80 19.86
N PRO A 125 13.23 13.84 19.77
CA PRO A 125 12.94 15.16 20.34
C PRO A 125 12.04 16.04 19.45
N PHE A 126 11.45 15.47 18.39
CA PHE A 126 10.62 16.17 17.42
C PHE A 126 9.58 15.23 16.81
N ALA A 127 8.49 15.80 16.30
CA ALA A 127 7.57 15.09 15.42
C ALA A 127 7.86 15.44 13.95
N VAL A 128 7.29 14.66 13.04
CA VAL A 128 7.40 14.93 11.60
C VAL A 128 6.01 14.88 10.96
N ILE A 129 5.78 15.77 10.01
CA ILE A 129 4.55 15.81 9.20
C ILE A 129 4.99 15.80 7.74
N TYR A 130 4.40 14.93 6.93
CA TYR A 130 4.65 14.92 5.49
C TYR A 130 3.79 15.99 4.81
N ASP A 131 4.40 16.80 3.96
CA ASP A 131 3.69 17.71 3.06
C ASP A 131 3.58 17.07 1.66
N PRO A 132 2.38 16.64 1.25
CA PRO A 132 2.18 16.00 -0.05
C PRO A 132 2.34 16.96 -1.23
N PHE A 133 2.14 18.26 -1.05
CA PHE A 133 2.21 19.24 -2.14
C PHE A 133 3.65 19.52 -2.55
N THR A 134 4.54 19.63 -1.57
CA THR A 134 5.97 19.86 -1.78
C THR A 134 6.80 18.57 -1.80
N ARG A 135 6.18 17.43 -1.48
CA ARG A 135 6.84 16.12 -1.33
C ARG A 135 7.99 16.17 -0.33
N SER A 136 7.78 16.88 0.78
CA SER A 136 8.80 17.15 1.79
C SER A 136 8.36 16.73 3.19
N VAL A 137 9.30 16.68 4.13
CA VAL A 137 9.04 16.35 5.54
C VAL A 137 9.26 17.58 6.40
N GLU A 138 8.21 18.05 7.04
CA GLU A 138 8.23 19.13 8.03
C GLU A 138 8.63 18.57 9.39
N THR A 139 9.62 19.17 10.03
CA THR A 139 10.05 18.80 11.37
C THR A 139 9.39 19.71 12.40
N ILE A 140 8.67 19.12 13.35
CA ILE A 140 7.90 19.84 14.38
C ILE A 140 8.64 19.75 15.71
N ARG A 141 9.12 20.89 16.21
CA ARG A 141 9.77 21.01 17.53
C ARG A 141 8.97 21.92 18.46
N THR A 142 8.23 22.85 17.91
CA THR A 142 7.46 23.88 18.61
C THR A 142 6.06 24.02 18.01
N ILE A 143 5.18 24.76 18.69
CA ILE A 143 3.82 25.00 18.21
C ILE A 143 3.81 25.83 16.91
N SER A 144 4.78 26.75 16.74
CA SER A 144 4.88 27.54 15.51
C SER A 144 5.17 26.70 14.26
N ASP A 145 5.86 25.56 14.42
CA ASP A 145 6.17 24.66 13.31
C ASP A 145 4.92 23.97 12.75
N LEU A 146 3.81 23.97 13.50
CA LEU A 146 2.53 23.39 13.07
C LEU A 146 1.72 24.30 12.14
N GLU A 147 2.08 25.58 12.01
CA GLU A 147 1.30 26.55 11.24
C GLU A 147 1.03 26.09 9.79
N PRO A 148 2.04 25.62 9.02
CA PRO A 148 1.81 25.19 7.64
C PRO A 148 0.84 23.99 7.57
N ALA A 149 1.01 23.02 8.48
CA ALA A 149 0.15 21.85 8.56
C ALA A 149 -1.30 22.22 8.94
N PHE A 150 -1.49 23.14 9.88
CA PHE A 150 -2.82 23.64 10.23
C PHE A 150 -3.48 24.43 9.10
N SER A 151 -2.71 25.25 8.38
CA SER A 151 -3.21 25.97 7.21
C SER A 151 -3.75 25.01 6.15
N ARG A 152 -2.99 23.93 5.85
CA ARG A 152 -3.45 22.86 4.94
C ARG A 152 -4.72 22.17 5.44
N PHE A 153 -4.75 21.77 6.70
CA PHE A 153 -5.92 21.13 7.30
C PHE A 153 -7.17 22.03 7.25
N ARG A 154 -7.01 23.34 7.48
CA ARG A 154 -8.12 24.31 7.37
C ARG A 154 -8.65 24.39 5.94
N MET A 155 -7.77 24.40 4.93
CA MET A 155 -8.19 24.41 3.52
C MET A 155 -8.98 23.13 3.15
N GLU A 156 -8.54 21.96 3.60
CA GLU A 156 -9.25 20.70 3.39
C GLU A 156 -10.62 20.69 4.07
N PHE A 157 -10.69 21.18 5.32
CA PHE A 157 -11.94 21.27 6.06
C PHE A 157 -12.92 22.22 5.37
N SER A 158 -12.47 23.41 4.94
CA SER A 158 -13.31 24.36 4.18
C SER A 158 -13.84 23.77 2.87
N SER A 159 -13.02 22.98 2.18
CA SER A 159 -13.42 22.30 0.95
C SER A 159 -14.49 21.24 1.21
N THR A 160 -14.35 20.49 2.31
CA THR A 160 -15.31 19.45 2.71
C THR A 160 -16.64 20.06 3.17
N THR A 161 -16.60 21.16 3.95
CA THR A 161 -17.82 21.89 4.35
C THR A 161 -18.56 22.46 3.15
N TYR A 162 -17.84 23.02 2.17
CA TYR A 162 -18.45 23.53 0.95
C TYR A 162 -19.16 22.41 0.16
N ALA A 163 -18.51 21.24 0.03
CA ALA A 163 -19.11 20.09 -0.61
C ALA A 163 -20.39 19.62 0.12
N LEU A 164 -20.38 19.60 1.45
CA LEU A 164 -21.54 19.25 2.26
C LEU A 164 -22.71 20.21 2.03
N ASP A 165 -22.45 21.52 2.04
CA ASP A 165 -23.49 22.54 1.79
C ASP A 165 -24.12 22.37 0.40
N LYS A 166 -23.30 22.09 -0.61
CA LYS A 166 -23.78 21.81 -1.98
C LYS A 166 -24.66 20.57 -2.05
N LEU A 167 -24.32 19.51 -1.31
CA LEU A 167 -25.13 18.28 -1.28
C LEU A 167 -26.45 18.49 -0.53
N ASN A 168 -26.45 19.23 0.58
CA ASN A 168 -27.66 19.53 1.35
C ASN A 168 -28.68 20.39 0.59
N ILE A 169 -28.20 21.26 -0.31
CA ILE A 169 -29.08 22.05 -1.20
C ILE A 169 -29.78 21.15 -2.23
N ASN A 170 -29.17 20.04 -2.65
CA ASN A 170 -29.73 19.14 -3.65
C ASN A 170 -30.74 18.13 -3.08
N THR A 171 -30.73 17.87 -1.77
CA THR A 171 -31.68 16.95 -1.09
C THR A 171 -33.02 17.59 -0.72
N SER A 172 -33.23 18.88 -1.01
CA SER A 172 -34.47 19.62 -0.67
C SER A 172 -35.42 19.84 -1.86
N LYS A 173 -35.39 18.97 -2.87
CA LYS A 173 -36.34 18.93 -4.01
C LYS A 173 -36.89 17.53 -4.18
#